data_AF-A0A8X6GM57-F1
#
_entry.id   AF-A0A8X6GM57-F1
#
_cell.length_a   1.000
_cell.length_b   1.000
_cell.length_c   1.000
_cell.angle_alpha   90.00
_cell.angle_beta   90.00
_cell.angle_gamma   90.00
#
_symmetry.space_group_name_H-M   'P 1'
#
loop_
_entity.id
_entity.type
_entity.pdbx_description
1 polymer ?
#
loop_
_entity_poly.entity_id
_entity_poly.type
_entity_poly.pdbx_seq_one_letter_code
_entity_poly.pdbx_strand_id
1 'polypeptide(L)'
;MENRKETTIEERKFVIKLSNEGKSLRNTAKVVGRSVNCIQKSCKKFKKTGMLANTEGRGRKKIMNCITERRVSYTSSEDCS
;
A
#
# COMPACT_ATOMS: atom_id res chain seq x y z
N MET A 1 -14.68 -4.50 -15.52
CA MET A 1 -13.41 -4.80 -14.82
C MET A 1 -13.73 -5.05 -13.36
N GLU A 2 -13.43 -6.24 -12.84
CA GLU A 2 -13.64 -6.55 -11.43
C GLU A 2 -12.62 -5.74 -10.60
N ASN A 3 -13.13 -4.94 -9.66
CA ASN A 3 -12.30 -4.10 -8.81
C ASN A 3 -11.31 -4.99 -8.05
N ARG A 4 -10.00 -4.78 -8.27
CA ARG A 4 -8.94 -5.52 -7.56
C ARG A 4 -9.02 -5.19 -6.08
N LYS A 5 -9.79 -5.98 -5.33
CA LYS A 5 -10.05 -5.75 -3.91
C LYS A 5 -8.78 -6.04 -3.12
N GLU A 6 -8.20 -5.00 -2.53
CA GLU A 6 -7.10 -5.14 -1.59
C GLU A 6 -7.49 -6.08 -0.44
N THR A 7 -6.51 -6.77 0.12
CA THR A 7 -6.75 -7.57 1.32
C THR A 7 -6.95 -6.66 2.52
N THR A 8 -7.94 -6.95 3.34
CA THR A 8 -8.18 -6.17 4.56
C THR A 8 -7.05 -6.41 5.58
N ILE A 9 -6.97 -5.56 6.59
CA ILE A 9 -6.00 -5.74 7.67
C ILE A 9 -6.28 -7.04 8.45
N GLU A 10 -7.56 -7.40 8.62
CA GLU A 10 -8.00 -8.62 9.30
C GLU A 10 -7.58 -9.89 8.57
N GLU A 11 -7.79 -9.94 7.25
CA GLU A 11 -7.32 -11.06 6.42
C GLU A 11 -5.80 -11.25 6.57
N ARG A 12 -5.04 -10.15 6.60
CA ARG A 12 -3.57 -10.20 6.77
C ARG A 12 -3.14 -10.66 8.16
N LYS A 13 -3.81 -10.20 9.21
CA LYS A 13 -3.61 -10.69 10.58
C LYS A 13 -3.82 -12.20 10.66
N PHE A 14 -4.91 -12.66 10.04
CA PHE A 14 -5.26 -14.08 10.02
C PHE A 14 -4.21 -14.92 9.26
N VAL A 15 -3.76 -14.44 8.10
CA VAL A 15 -2.69 -15.08 7.32
C VAL A 15 -1.40 -15.26 8.13
N ILE A 16 -1.00 -14.22 8.87
CA ILE A 16 0.23 -14.28 9.69
C ILE A 16 0.06 -15.20 10.88
N LYS A 17 -1.10 -15.19 11.53
CA LYS A 17 -1.43 -16.15 12.59
C LYS A 17 -1.26 -17.58 12.09
N LEU A 18 -1.86 -17.92 10.94
CA LEU A 18 -1.74 -19.26 10.34
C LEU A 18 -0.31 -19.60 9.92
N SER A 19 0.45 -18.60 9.45
CA SER A 19 1.87 -18.78 9.12
C SER A 19 2.72 -19.06 10.35
N ASN A 20 2.42 -18.43 11.50
CA ASN A 20 3.13 -18.67 12.76
C ASN A 20 2.77 -20.03 13.36
N GLU A 21 1.55 -20.52 13.13
CA GLU A 21 1.13 -21.89 13.45
C GLU A 21 1.79 -22.96 12.55
N GLY A 22 2.59 -22.55 11.55
CA GLY A 22 3.30 -23.47 10.65
C GLY A 22 2.44 -24.05 9.53
N LYS A 23 1.25 -23.50 9.26
CA LYS A 23 0.38 -23.98 8.17
C LYS A 23 0.97 -23.67 6.80
N SER A 24 0.74 -24.57 5.85
CA SER A 24 1.22 -24.38 4.47
C SER A 24 0.54 -23.19 3.80
N LEU A 25 1.30 -22.47 2.95
CA LEU A 25 0.78 -21.32 2.19
C LEU A 25 -0.44 -21.70 1.33
N ARG A 26 -0.47 -22.93 0.80
CA ARG A 26 -1.60 -23.45 0.01
C ARG A 26 -2.86 -23.63 0.85
N ASN A 27 -2.74 -24.16 2.07
CA ASN A 27 -3.90 -24.32 2.96
C ASN A 27 -4.41 -22.95 3.41
N THR A 28 -3.50 -22.05 3.79
CA THR A 28 -3.85 -20.66 4.15
C THR A 28 -4.57 -19.94 3.01
N ALA A 29 -4.09 -20.11 1.78
CA ALA A 29 -4.72 -19.53 0.59
C ALA A 29 -6.16 -20.03 0.37
N LYS A 30 -6.40 -21.34 0.57
CA LYS A 30 -7.75 -21.94 0.49
C LYS A 30 -8.69 -21.38 1.56
N VAL A 31 -8.23 -21.29 2.81
CA VAL A 31 -9.04 -20.80 3.93
C VAL A 31 -9.41 -19.31 3.75
N VAL A 32 -8.46 -18.50 3.27
CA VAL A 32 -8.66 -17.05 3.09
C VAL A 32 -9.34 -16.72 1.76
N GLY A 33 -9.45 -17.68 0.84
CA GLY A 33 -10.04 -17.45 -0.49
C GLY A 33 -9.18 -16.53 -1.38
N ARG A 34 -7.86 -16.55 -1.22
CA ARG A 34 -6.92 -15.70 -1.98
C ARG A 34 -5.86 -16.52 -2.68
N SER A 35 -5.17 -15.91 -3.64
CA SER A 35 -4.09 -16.59 -4.36
C SER A 35 -2.88 -16.86 -3.45
N VAL A 36 -2.20 -17.99 -3.69
CA VAL A 36 -0.99 -18.37 -2.95
C VAL A 36 0.08 -17.28 -3.02
N ASN A 37 0.22 -16.63 -4.17
CA ASN A 37 1.17 -15.54 -4.37
C ASN A 37 0.84 -14.31 -3.50
N CYS A 38 -0.46 -14.00 -3.30
CA CYS A 38 -0.89 -12.93 -2.41
C CYS A 38 -0.45 -13.23 -0.96
N ILE A 39 -0.75 -14.43 -0.46
CA ILE A 39 -0.34 -14.89 0.87
C ILE A 39 1.17 -14.82 1.04
N GLN A 40 1.91 -15.34 0.05
CA GLN A 40 3.37 -15.33 0.08
C GLN A 40 3.94 -13.90 0.14
N LYS A 41 3.38 -12.96 -0.63
CA LYS A 41 3.77 -11.54 -0.59
C LYS A 41 3.47 -10.91 0.78
N SER A 42 2.31 -11.20 1.36
CA SER A 42 1.96 -10.72 2.71
C SER A 42 2.95 -11.23 3.76
N CYS A 43 3.27 -12.53 3.77
CA CYS A 43 4.25 -13.10 4.70
C CYS A 43 5.66 -12.51 4.49
N LYS A 44 6.11 -12.37 3.24
CA LYS A 44 7.43 -11.76 2.92
C LYS A 44 7.50 -10.31 3.39
N LYS A 45 6.45 -9.52 3.15
CA LYS A 45 6.36 -8.13 3.58
C LYS A 45 6.43 -8.02 5.10
N PHE A 46 5.67 -8.85 5.81
CA PHE A 46 5.66 -8.87 7.26
C PHE A 46 7.04 -9.23 7.83
N LYS A 47 7.72 -10.24 7.28
CA LYS A 47 9.09 -10.58 7.69
C LYS A 47 10.09 -9.44 7.46
N LYS A 48 9.91 -8.65 6.39
CA LYS A 48 10.81 -7.54 6.06
C LYS A 48 10.57 -6.29 6.90
N THR A 49 9.31 -5.95 7.18
CA THR A 49 8.92 -4.64 7.73
C THR A 49 8.29 -4.70 9.11
N GLY A 50 7.81 -5.87 9.54
CA GLY A 50 6.97 -6.03 10.72
C GLY A 50 5.56 -5.43 10.58
N MET A 51 5.24 -4.80 9.44
CA MET A 51 4.00 -4.07 9.24
C MET A 51 2.92 -4.90 8.55
N LEU A 52 1.70 -4.79 9.06
CA LEU A 52 0.50 -5.39 8.49
C LEU A 52 -0.17 -4.48 7.45
N ALA A 53 -0.10 -3.17 7.66
CA ALA A 53 -0.74 -2.17 6.81
C ALA A 53 -0.13 -2.12 5.40
N ASN A 54 -0.93 -1.66 4.43
CA ASN A 54 -0.36 -1.41 3.12
C ASN A 54 0.45 -0.11 3.15
N THR A 55 1.51 -0.04 2.36
CA THR A 55 2.23 1.23 2.22
C THR A 55 1.37 2.12 1.36
N GLU A 56 1.10 3.33 1.86
CA GLU A 56 0.43 4.33 1.06
C GLU A 56 1.25 4.61 -0.20
N GLY A 57 0.55 4.74 -1.33
CA GLY A 57 1.21 5.14 -2.56
C GLY A 57 1.78 6.54 -2.37
N ARG A 58 3.04 6.75 -2.76
CA ARG A 58 3.65 8.10 -2.77
C ARG A 58 2.92 9.12 -3.66
N GLY A 59 1.91 8.67 -4.41
CA GLY A 59 1.20 9.47 -5.39
C GLY A 59 2.08 9.84 -6.59
N ARG A 60 1.45 10.44 -7.59
CA ARG A 60 2.18 11.14 -8.65
C ARG A 60 2.66 12.48 -8.08
N LYS A 61 3.94 12.81 -8.27
CA LYS A 61 4.45 14.12 -7.87
C LYS A 61 3.68 15.23 -8.59
N LYS A 62 3.48 16.36 -7.90
CA LYS A 62 2.91 17.57 -8.52
C LYS A 62 3.80 18.02 -9.67
N ILE A 63 3.17 18.58 -10.72
CA ILE A 63 3.89 19.17 -11.86
C ILE A 63 4.67 20.40 -11.40
N MET A 64 4.07 21.19 -10.50
CA MET A 64 4.71 22.35 -9.90
C MET A 64 5.48 21.95 -8.65
N ASN A 65 6.74 22.37 -8.59
CA ASN A 65 7.57 22.24 -7.41
C ASN A 65 7.36 23.45 -6.48
N CYS A 66 7.73 23.31 -5.21
CA CYS A 66 7.57 24.36 -4.20
C CYS A 66 8.29 25.68 -4.54
N ILE A 67 9.33 25.63 -5.39
CA ILE A 67 10.02 26.82 -5.91
C ILE A 67 9.17 27.51 -6.98
N THR A 68 8.55 26.73 -7.87
CA THR A 68 7.68 27.25 -8.92
C THR A 68 6.39 27.81 -8.31
N GLU A 69 5.80 27.14 -7.33
CA GLU A 69 4.65 27.64 -6.57
C GLU A 69 4.96 29.01 -5.93
N ARG A 70 6.14 29.15 -5.31
CA ARG A 70 6.60 30.43 -4.74
C ARG A 70 6.80 31.52 -5.80
N ARG A 71 7.40 31.21 -6.96
CA ARG A 71 7.60 32.21 -8.02
C ARG A 71 6.27 32.74 -8.60
N VAL A 72 5.25 31.89 -8.71
CA VAL A 72 3.92 32.29 -9.18
C VAL A 72 3.24 33.25 -8.19
N SER A 73 3.39 33.04 -6.87
CA SER A 73 2.75 33.92 -5.87
C SER A 73 3.33 35.35 -5.84
N TYR A 74 4.61 35.54 -6.17
CA TYR A 74 5.21 36.88 -6.20
C TYR A 74 4.82 37.67 -7.46
N THR A 75 4.78 37.00 -8.62
CA THR A 75 4.46 37.64 -9.91
C THR A 75 3.01 38.11 -10.01
N SER A 76 2.06 37.46 -9.32
CA SER A 76 0.65 37.90 -9.27
C SER A 76 0.44 39.19 -8.45
N SER A 77 1.45 39.67 -7.74
CA SER A 77 1.38 40.89 -6.91
C SER A 77 1.84 42.14 -7.67
N GLU A 78 2.47 41.97 -8.83
CA GLU A 78 3.07 43.06 -9.62
C GLU A 78 2.17 43.52 -10.79
N ASP A 79 1.08 42.80 -11.09
CA ASP A 79 0.14 43.13 -12.17
C ASP A 79 -1.06 44.01 -11.71
N CYS A 80 -1.04 44.50 -10.47
CA CYS A 80 -2.01 45.44 -9.92
C CYS A 80 -1.32 46.74 -9.48
N SER A 81 -0.81 47.55 -10.42
CA SER A 81 -0.53 48.99 -10.26
C SER A 81 -0.36 49.66 -11.61
#